data_AF-A0A7S2IHH6-F1
#
_entry.id   AF-A0A7S2IHH6-F1
#
_cell.length_a   1.000
_cell.length_b   1.000
_cell.length_c   1.000
_cell.angle_alpha   90.00
_cell.angle_beta   90.00
_cell.angle_gamma   90.00
#
_symmetry.space_group_name_H-M   'P 1'
#
loop_
_entity.id
_entity.type
_entity.pdbx_description
1 polymer ?
#
loop_
_entity_poly.entity_id
_entity_poly.type
_entity_poly.pdbx_seq_one_letter_code
_entity_poly.pdbx_strand_id
1 'polypeptide(L)'
;MARLTNVLLVSAAAIASTSAFAPSKSFVAQRTAQMDPLKESFGFDFAEDSNGNQVPQLRGEAAYKEFVGDGAFLNEQYPVIKRVRELDLIKKTAEYGILSKLEKNGVDLETIESLLPTIEDLGLLSTAGNNQQLLVNLVAFFAVEGAPFLLPLIAGALDIGPAAFYGGAAAFAGLEGFLLVNNVEVPFVGLSAGAVAGLLLVPLTLATGGAGVLLASAKK
;
A
#
# COMPACT_ATOMS: atom_id res chain seq x y z
N MET A 1 -36.62 -5.60 -42.08
CA MET A 1 -35.44 -6.44 -42.38
C MET A 1 -34.22 -6.07 -41.52
N ALA A 2 -34.34 -6.03 -40.18
CA ALA A 2 -33.23 -5.65 -39.29
C ALA A 2 -32.95 -6.68 -38.19
N ARG A 3 -33.72 -7.78 -38.13
CA ARG A 3 -33.56 -8.84 -37.10
C ARG A 3 -32.71 -10.03 -37.55
N LEU A 4 -32.37 -10.12 -38.84
CA LEU A 4 -31.51 -11.18 -39.36
C LEU A 4 -30.02 -10.82 -39.32
N THR A 5 -29.68 -9.52 -39.31
CA THR A 5 -28.30 -9.05 -39.32
C THR A 5 -27.59 -9.20 -37.96
N ASN A 6 -28.33 -9.10 -36.85
CA ASN A 6 -27.75 -9.20 -35.50
C ASN A 6 -27.45 -10.65 -35.07
N VAL A 7 -28.11 -11.65 -35.65
CA VAL A 7 -27.85 -13.07 -35.32
C VAL A 7 -26.58 -13.58 -36.03
N LEU A 8 -26.25 -13.01 -37.19
CA LEU A 8 -25.07 -13.40 -37.96
C LEU A 8 -23.76 -12.82 -37.37
N LEU A 9 -23.83 -11.67 -36.68
CA LEU A 9 -22.64 -11.06 -36.06
C LEU A 9 -22.24 -11.75 -34.75
N VAL A 10 -23.20 -12.28 -33.99
CA VAL A 10 -22.94 -12.98 -32.72
C VAL A 10 -22.39 -14.40 -32.95
N SER A 11 -22.73 -15.03 -34.08
CA SER A 11 -22.22 -16.36 -34.45
C SER A 11 -20.78 -16.33 -35.01
N ALA A 12 -20.33 -15.22 -35.59
CA ALA A 12 -18.93 -15.07 -36.02
C ALA A 12 -17.96 -14.85 -34.84
N ALA A 13 -18.41 -14.25 -33.74
CA ALA A 13 -17.58 -14.04 -32.55
C ALA A 13 -17.39 -15.30 -31.68
N ALA A 14 -18.28 -16.29 -31.80
CA ALA A 14 -18.19 -17.55 -31.07
C ALA A 14 -17.34 -18.64 -31.76
N ILE A 15 -16.99 -18.46 -33.04
CA ILE A 15 -16.19 -19.43 -33.81
C ILE A 15 -14.70 -19.03 -33.84
N ALA A 16 -14.37 -17.77 -33.53
CA ALA A 16 -12.98 -17.30 -33.43
C ALA A 16 -12.27 -17.69 -32.12
N SER A 17 -12.99 -18.23 -31.13
CA SER A 17 -12.46 -18.53 -29.79
C SER A 17 -12.12 -20.00 -29.54
N THR A 18 -12.27 -20.89 -30.54
CA THR A 18 -11.95 -22.34 -30.39
C THR A 18 -10.74 -22.83 -31.20
N SER A 19 -10.20 -22.03 -32.12
CA SER A 19 -8.99 -22.39 -32.88
C SER A 19 -7.67 -22.16 -32.12
N ALA A 20 -7.72 -21.61 -30.90
CA ALA A 20 -6.54 -21.44 -30.03
C ALA A 20 -6.15 -22.72 -29.26
N PHE A 21 -6.96 -23.79 -29.31
CA PHE A 21 -6.76 -25.01 -28.51
C PHE A 21 -6.76 -26.33 -29.31
N ALA A 22 -6.55 -26.28 -30.63
CA ALA A 22 -6.36 -27.50 -31.43
C ALA A 22 -4.86 -27.82 -31.57
N PRO A 23 -4.37 -28.99 -31.07
CA PRO A 23 -2.99 -29.38 -31.28
C PRO A 23 -2.80 -29.84 -32.73
N SER A 24 -2.00 -29.10 -33.49
CA SER A 24 -1.52 -29.51 -34.81
C SER A 24 -0.59 -30.71 -34.66
N LYS A 25 -1.05 -31.92 -34.99
CA LYS A 25 -0.18 -33.09 -35.17
C LYS A 25 0.19 -33.23 -36.63
N SER A 26 1.49 -33.25 -36.96
CA SER A 26 2.04 -34.06 -38.04
C SER A 26 3.57 -34.15 -37.98
N PHE A 27 4.03 -35.38 -38.21
CA PHE A 27 5.37 -35.88 -38.52
C PHE A 27 6.41 -36.06 -37.41
N VAL A 28 6.51 -37.33 -37.03
CA VAL A 28 7.63 -38.00 -36.34
C VAL A 28 8.90 -37.79 -37.17
N ALA A 29 9.79 -36.94 -36.68
CA ALA A 29 11.22 -37.08 -36.93
C ALA A 29 11.80 -37.79 -35.70
N GLN A 30 12.21 -39.03 -35.91
CA GLN A 30 12.89 -39.85 -34.91
C GLN A 30 14.29 -39.27 -34.68
N ARG A 31 14.38 -38.17 -33.92
CA ARG A 31 15.64 -37.79 -33.28
C ARG A 31 15.80 -38.71 -32.09
N THR A 32 16.85 -39.53 -32.12
CA THR A 32 17.50 -39.99 -30.89
C THR A 32 18.00 -38.75 -30.15
N ALA A 33 17.09 -38.06 -29.48
CA ALA A 33 17.44 -37.12 -28.44
C ALA A 33 17.90 -37.98 -27.27
N GLN A 34 19.19 -37.92 -26.98
CA GLN A 34 19.68 -38.14 -25.63
C GLN A 34 18.70 -37.39 -24.71
N MET A 35 17.87 -38.13 -23.96
CA MET A 35 17.04 -37.49 -22.95
C MET A 35 18.01 -37.06 -21.87
N ASP A 36 18.40 -35.79 -21.90
CA ASP A 36 18.99 -35.18 -20.72
C ASP A 36 17.99 -35.37 -19.58
N PRO A 37 18.41 -35.90 -18.43
CA PRO A 37 17.50 -36.19 -17.33
C PRO A 37 16.77 -34.91 -16.93
N LEU A 38 15.45 -34.90 -17.15
CA LEU A 38 14.55 -33.85 -16.68
C LEU A 38 14.60 -33.87 -15.15
N LYS A 39 15.18 -32.83 -14.57
CA LYS A 39 15.22 -32.63 -13.11
C LYS A 39 14.13 -31.63 -12.75
N GLU A 40 13.17 -32.08 -11.95
CA GLU A 40 12.22 -31.18 -11.30
C GLU A 40 12.96 -30.37 -10.24
N SER A 41 12.65 -29.07 -10.15
CA SER A 41 13.19 -28.23 -9.10
C SER A 41 12.28 -28.16 -7.90
N PHE A 42 12.90 -28.38 -6.75
CA PHE A 42 12.26 -28.30 -5.44
C PHE A 42 12.57 -26.97 -4.74
N GLY A 43 13.21 -26.01 -5.45
CA GLY A 43 13.47 -24.67 -4.93
C GLY A 43 14.60 -24.57 -3.91
N PHE A 44 15.65 -25.41 -4.03
CA PHE A 44 16.81 -25.36 -3.15
C PHE A 44 17.97 -24.58 -3.77
N ASP A 45 18.13 -23.31 -3.36
CA ASP A 45 19.14 -22.39 -3.92
C ASP A 45 20.60 -22.84 -3.74
N PHE A 46 20.87 -23.76 -2.80
CA PHE A 46 22.22 -24.22 -2.50
C PHE A 46 22.66 -25.46 -3.29
N ALA A 47 21.72 -26.16 -3.94
CA ALA A 47 21.97 -27.44 -4.60
C ALA A 47 21.41 -27.52 -6.03
N GLU A 48 20.71 -26.47 -6.49
CA GLU A 48 19.99 -26.51 -7.75
C GLU A 48 20.18 -25.23 -8.58
N ASP A 49 20.48 -25.41 -9.87
CA ASP A 49 20.45 -24.35 -10.89
C ASP A 49 19.19 -24.53 -11.76
N SER A 50 18.09 -23.89 -11.33
CA SER A 50 16.79 -23.95 -11.99
C SER A 50 16.78 -23.22 -13.35
N ASN A 51 17.75 -22.34 -13.61
CA ASN A 51 17.78 -21.51 -14.80
C ASN A 51 18.56 -22.14 -15.96
N GLY A 52 19.59 -22.93 -15.67
CA GLY A 52 20.39 -23.66 -16.66
C GLY A 52 19.79 -24.99 -17.10
N ASN A 53 19.02 -25.69 -16.25
CA ASN A 53 18.64 -27.10 -16.44
C ASN A 53 17.17 -27.36 -16.77
N GLN A 54 16.33 -26.34 -16.99
CA GLN A 54 14.88 -26.53 -17.20
C GLN A 54 14.34 -26.00 -18.53
N VAL A 55 13.37 -26.73 -19.07
CA VAL A 55 12.56 -26.29 -20.22
C VAL A 55 11.61 -25.15 -19.83
N PRO A 56 11.35 -24.15 -20.70
CA PRO A 56 10.58 -22.95 -20.37
C PRO A 56 9.20 -23.19 -19.74
N GLN A 57 8.57 -24.33 -20.04
CA GLN A 57 7.24 -24.69 -19.54
C GLN A 57 7.23 -25.07 -18.04
N LEU A 58 8.35 -25.52 -17.48
CA LEU A 58 8.48 -25.92 -16.08
C LEU A 58 9.07 -24.80 -15.20
N ARG A 59 9.52 -23.71 -15.81
CA ARG A 59 10.07 -22.52 -15.12
C ARG A 59 8.99 -21.64 -14.51
N GLY A 60 7.72 -22.06 -14.49
CA GLY A 60 6.60 -21.23 -14.02
C GLY A 60 6.80 -20.71 -12.60
N GLU A 61 7.27 -21.55 -11.67
CA GLU A 61 7.52 -21.12 -10.29
C GLU A 61 8.76 -20.21 -10.16
N ALA A 62 9.85 -20.55 -10.84
CA ALA A 62 11.08 -19.75 -10.82
C ALA A 62 10.89 -18.38 -11.49
N ALA A 63 10.21 -18.35 -12.64
CA ALA A 63 9.85 -17.12 -13.34
C ALA A 63 8.81 -16.31 -12.57
N TYR A 64 7.90 -16.94 -11.83
CA TYR A 64 6.98 -16.25 -10.94
C TYR A 64 7.71 -15.63 -9.73
N LYS A 65 8.67 -16.33 -9.12
CA LYS A 65 9.53 -15.78 -8.06
C LYS A 65 10.38 -14.62 -8.58
N GLU A 66 10.94 -14.73 -9.78
CA GLU A 66 11.68 -13.64 -10.44
C GLU A 66 10.77 -12.44 -10.80
N PHE A 67 9.55 -12.70 -11.29
CA PHE A 67 8.58 -11.67 -11.65
C PHE A 67 7.99 -10.94 -10.43
N VAL A 68 7.66 -11.67 -9.36
CA VAL A 68 7.22 -11.08 -8.10
C VAL A 68 8.38 -10.38 -7.40
N GLY A 69 9.61 -10.85 -7.64
CA GLY A 69 10.82 -10.38 -6.98
C GLY A 69 10.78 -10.64 -5.46
N ASP A 70 11.95 -10.75 -4.84
CA ASP A 70 12.07 -10.81 -3.38
C ASP A 70 11.70 -9.47 -2.69
N GLY A 71 10.93 -8.59 -3.34
CA GLY A 71 10.66 -7.23 -2.87
C GLY A 71 9.28 -6.69 -3.23
N ALA A 72 8.33 -7.53 -3.64
CA ALA A 72 6.95 -7.07 -3.79
C ALA A 72 6.43 -6.57 -2.44
N PHE A 73 5.92 -5.32 -2.41
CA PHE A 73 5.24 -4.68 -1.27
C PHE A 73 4.11 -5.52 -0.65
N LEU A 74 3.69 -6.59 -1.31
CA LEU A 74 2.63 -7.49 -0.84
C LEU A 74 3.17 -8.81 -0.28
N ASN A 75 4.43 -9.17 -0.54
CA ASN A 75 5.03 -10.45 -0.17
C ASN A 75 6.02 -10.35 1.00
N GLU A 76 6.83 -9.30 1.06
CA GLU A 76 7.68 -9.02 2.24
C GLU A 76 7.04 -7.99 3.17
N GLN A 77 7.21 -8.20 4.48
CA GLN A 77 6.80 -7.23 5.49
C GLN A 77 7.87 -6.14 5.59
N TYR A 78 7.45 -4.87 5.54
CA TYR A 78 8.37 -3.74 5.73
C TYR A 78 9.11 -3.86 7.09
N PRO A 79 10.45 -3.79 7.12
CA PRO A 79 11.23 -4.07 8.33
C PRO A 79 11.24 -2.88 9.29
N VAL A 80 10.08 -2.58 9.88
CA VAL A 80 9.82 -1.43 10.77
C VAL A 80 10.90 -1.29 11.85
N ILE A 81 11.20 -2.36 12.59
CA ILE A 81 12.13 -2.30 13.74
C ILE A 81 13.56 -1.95 13.30
N LYS A 82 14.01 -2.50 12.17
CA LYS A 82 15.34 -2.21 11.62
C LYS A 82 15.41 -0.75 11.18
N ARG A 83 14.39 -0.25 10.48
CA ARG A 83 14.34 1.13 9.96
C ARG A 83 14.17 2.17 11.05
N VAL A 84 13.33 1.92 12.05
CA VAL A 84 13.21 2.77 13.26
C VAL A 84 14.55 2.95 13.96
N ARG A 85 15.35 1.87 14.03
CA ARG A 85 16.70 1.91 14.59
C ARG A 85 17.68 2.66 13.69
N GLU A 86 17.71 2.35 12.39
CA GLU A 86 18.62 3.00 11.42
C GLU A 86 18.38 4.51 11.31
N LEU A 87 17.12 4.95 11.44
CA LEU A 87 16.73 6.35 11.37
C LEU A 87 16.77 7.06 12.73
N ASP A 88 17.17 6.36 13.79
CA ASP A 88 17.22 6.85 15.17
C ASP A 88 15.90 7.51 15.63
N LEU A 89 14.74 6.96 15.22
CA LEU A 89 13.45 7.64 15.42
C LEU A 89 13.08 7.80 16.90
N ILE A 90 13.38 6.81 17.73
CA ILE A 90 13.12 6.89 19.18
C ILE A 90 13.96 8.01 19.80
N LYS A 91 15.23 8.10 19.42
CA LYS A 91 16.14 9.13 19.88
C LYS A 91 15.66 10.52 19.45
N LYS A 92 15.30 10.70 18.18
CA LYS A 92 14.75 11.97 17.66
C LYS A 92 13.44 12.36 18.34
N THR A 93 12.56 11.39 18.57
CA THR A 93 11.27 11.64 19.27
C THR A 93 11.51 12.14 20.70
N ALA A 94 12.51 11.59 21.39
CA ALA A 94 12.95 12.05 22.71
C ALA A 94 13.64 13.43 22.66
N GLU A 95 14.54 13.66 21.69
CA GLU A 95 15.24 14.94 21.49
C GLU A 95 14.27 16.09 21.20
N TYR A 96 13.23 15.83 20.42
CA TYR A 96 12.17 16.81 20.16
C TYR A 96 11.16 16.95 21.32
N GLY A 97 11.29 16.13 22.37
CA GLY A 97 10.43 16.16 23.54
C GLY A 97 8.97 15.88 23.24
N ILE A 98 8.66 15.11 22.19
CA ILE A 98 7.30 14.85 21.72
C ILE A 98 6.40 14.35 22.86
N LEU A 99 6.90 13.38 23.63
CA LEU A 99 6.14 12.79 24.76
C LEU A 99 5.85 13.84 25.84
N SER A 100 6.86 14.60 26.26
CA SER A 100 6.66 15.67 27.24
C SER A 100 5.73 16.78 26.74
N LYS A 101 5.68 17.03 25.42
CA LYS A 101 4.75 17.99 24.83
C LYS A 101 3.32 17.44 24.73
N LEU A 102 3.16 16.14 24.47
CA LEU A 102 1.86 15.47 24.52
C LEU A 102 1.28 15.52 25.94
N GLU A 103 2.08 15.19 26.94
CA GLU A 103 1.69 15.29 28.37
C GLU A 103 1.31 16.72 28.75
N LYS A 104 2.07 17.74 28.30
CA LYS A 104 1.72 19.15 28.50
C LYS A 104 0.38 19.55 27.87
N ASN A 105 -0.01 18.88 26.79
CA ASN A 105 -1.31 19.06 26.15
C ASN A 105 -2.40 18.16 26.77
N GLY A 106 -2.13 17.50 27.90
CA GLY A 106 -3.07 16.66 28.63
C GLY A 106 -3.22 15.25 28.07
N VAL A 107 -2.45 14.87 27.06
CA VAL A 107 -2.46 13.51 26.51
C VAL A 107 -1.50 12.65 27.32
N ASP A 108 -2.01 12.13 28.43
CA ASP A 108 -1.35 11.14 29.26
C ASP A 108 -1.83 9.71 28.94
N LEU A 109 -1.24 8.73 29.60
CA LEU A 109 -1.58 7.33 29.41
C LEU A 109 -3.04 7.03 29.80
N GLU A 110 -3.54 7.67 30.86
CA GLU A 110 -4.93 7.52 31.32
C GLU A 110 -5.92 8.02 30.27
N THR A 111 -5.63 9.16 29.63
CA THR A 111 -6.44 9.70 28.53
C THR A 111 -6.44 8.74 27.35
N ILE A 112 -5.28 8.19 26.97
CA ILE A 112 -5.20 7.19 25.89
C ILE A 112 -6.01 5.94 26.24
N GLU A 113 -5.90 5.43 27.46
CA GLU A 113 -6.67 4.27 27.93
C GLU A 113 -8.18 4.53 27.89
N SER A 114 -8.62 5.74 28.24
CA SER A 114 -10.03 6.13 28.16
C SER A 114 -10.55 6.23 26.71
N LEU A 115 -9.66 6.49 25.76
CA LEU A 115 -9.98 6.59 24.34
C LEU A 115 -10.01 5.23 23.65
N LEU A 116 -9.27 4.23 24.14
CA LEU A 116 -9.23 2.88 23.54
C LEU A 116 -10.64 2.28 23.34
N PRO A 117 -11.58 2.32 24.30
CA PRO A 117 -12.94 1.85 24.08
C PRO A 117 -13.68 2.61 22.98
N THR A 118 -13.52 3.93 22.91
CA THR A 118 -14.18 4.75 21.88
C THR A 118 -13.62 4.45 20.49
N ILE A 119 -12.31 4.20 20.39
CA ILE A 119 -11.64 3.82 19.14
C ILE A 119 -12.07 2.41 18.70
N GLU A 120 -12.29 1.48 19.64
CA GLU A 120 -12.84 0.15 19.37
C GLU A 120 -14.30 0.20 18.94
N ASP A 121 -15.14 1.03 19.58
CA ASP A 121 -16.54 1.24 19.21
C ASP A 121 -16.68 1.82 17.78
N LEU A 122 -15.72 2.66 17.37
CA LEU A 122 -15.59 3.16 16.00
C LEU A 122 -15.04 2.09 15.03
N GLY A 123 -14.69 0.90 15.50
CA GLY A 123 -14.16 -0.20 14.71
C GLY A 123 -12.76 0.05 14.14
N LEU A 124 -12.05 1.11 14.57
CA LEU A 124 -10.75 1.49 14.01
C LEU A 124 -9.67 0.48 14.36
N LEU A 125 -9.66 0.00 15.61
CA LEU A 125 -8.72 -1.02 16.09
C LEU A 125 -8.94 -2.38 15.41
N SER A 126 -10.20 -2.82 15.31
CA SER A 126 -10.57 -4.03 14.56
C SER A 126 -10.21 -3.91 13.07
N THR A 127 -10.46 -2.75 12.45
CA THR A 127 -10.08 -2.50 11.05
C THR A 127 -8.56 -2.52 10.89
N ALA A 128 -7.82 -1.92 11.82
CA ALA A 128 -6.36 -1.95 11.81
C ALA A 128 -5.80 -3.37 11.99
N GLY A 129 -6.38 -4.14 12.91
CA GLY A 129 -6.02 -5.54 13.16
C GLY A 129 -6.26 -6.44 11.94
N ASN A 130 -7.39 -6.27 11.26
CA ASN A 130 -7.73 -7.06 10.08
C ASN A 130 -6.93 -6.66 8.83
N ASN A 131 -6.37 -5.45 8.79
CA ASN A 131 -5.61 -4.91 7.67
C ASN A 131 -4.13 -4.71 8.01
N GLN A 132 -3.59 -5.46 8.99
CA GLN A 132 -2.21 -5.31 9.47
C GLN A 132 -1.18 -5.29 8.34
N GLN A 133 -1.32 -6.16 7.33
CA GLN A 133 -0.37 -6.22 6.22
C GLN A 133 -0.38 -4.96 5.35
N LEU A 134 -1.56 -4.38 5.11
CA LEU A 134 -1.68 -3.11 4.38
C LEU A 134 -1.15 -1.95 5.22
N LEU A 135 -1.43 -1.94 6.52
CA LEU A 135 -0.93 -0.90 7.43
C LEU A 135 0.60 -0.96 7.56
N VAL A 136 1.19 -2.13 7.72
CA VAL A 136 2.64 -2.28 7.83
C VAL A 136 3.33 -1.88 6.52
N ASN A 137 2.80 -2.30 5.38
CA ASN A 137 3.50 -2.08 4.12
C ASN A 137 3.26 -0.69 3.50
N LEU A 138 2.15 -0.03 3.82
CA LEU A 138 1.87 1.34 3.37
C LEU A 138 2.08 2.36 4.48
N VAL A 139 1.30 2.26 5.56
CA VAL A 139 1.29 3.28 6.61
C VAL A 139 2.62 3.30 7.36
N ALA A 140 3.17 2.15 7.74
CA ALA A 140 4.43 2.13 8.47
C ALA A 140 5.61 2.57 7.60
N PHE A 141 5.60 2.29 6.29
CA PHE A 141 6.59 2.85 5.36
C PHE A 141 6.56 4.38 5.38
N PHE A 142 5.41 5.00 5.13
CA PHE A 142 5.30 6.46 5.12
C PHE A 142 5.58 7.09 6.50
N ALA A 143 5.13 6.44 7.57
CA ALA A 143 5.37 6.93 8.93
C ALA A 143 6.85 6.85 9.33
N VAL A 144 7.53 5.74 9.04
CA VAL A 144 8.93 5.52 9.46
C VAL A 144 9.90 6.29 8.59
N GLU A 145 9.77 6.22 7.25
CA GLU A 145 10.67 6.94 6.34
C GLU A 145 10.40 8.46 6.36
N GLY A 146 9.15 8.87 6.57
CA GLY A 146 8.76 10.27 6.68
C GLY A 146 9.02 10.90 8.05
N ALA A 147 9.17 10.09 9.11
CA ALA A 147 9.33 10.59 10.48
C ALA A 147 10.49 11.60 10.65
N PRO A 148 11.69 11.43 10.08
CA PRO A 148 12.76 12.41 10.25
C PRO A 148 12.38 13.84 9.82
N PHE A 149 11.49 13.96 8.83
CA PHE A 149 10.98 15.24 8.35
C PHE A 149 9.73 15.70 9.12
N LEU A 150 8.84 14.77 9.46
CA LEU A 150 7.58 15.08 10.14
C LEU A 150 7.74 15.34 11.64
N LEU A 151 8.64 14.65 12.33
CA LEU A 151 8.88 14.79 13.77
C LEU A 151 9.12 16.25 14.22
N PRO A 152 10.01 17.05 13.58
CA PRO A 152 10.18 18.45 13.98
C PRO A 152 8.91 19.29 13.75
N LEU A 153 8.14 19.01 12.69
CA LEU A 153 6.89 19.71 12.41
C LEU A 153 5.81 19.37 13.44
N ILE A 154 5.68 18.08 13.79
CA ILE A 154 4.76 17.62 14.84
C ILE A 154 5.17 18.20 16.19
N ALA A 155 6.46 18.23 16.51
CA ALA A 155 6.95 18.83 17.75
C ALA A 155 6.61 20.33 17.84
N GLY A 156 6.74 21.07 16.74
CA GLY A 156 6.34 22.47 16.68
C GLY A 156 4.82 22.66 16.76
N ALA A 157 4.04 21.80 16.10
CA ALA A 157 2.59 21.82 16.20
C ALA A 157 2.09 21.52 17.63
N LEU A 158 2.74 20.58 18.32
CA LEU A 158 2.45 20.26 19.72
C LEU A 158 2.77 21.42 20.68
N ASP A 159 3.77 22.27 20.39
CA ASP A 159 4.03 23.46 21.21
C ASP A 159 2.90 24.51 21.07
N ILE A 160 2.26 24.58 19.91
CA ILE A 160 1.11 25.47 19.67
C ILE A 160 -0.17 24.87 20.25
N GLY A 161 -0.30 23.54 20.20
CA GLY A 161 -1.45 22.79 20.70
C GLY A 161 -2.54 22.57 19.64
N PRO A 162 -3.81 22.37 20.04
CA PRO A 162 -4.89 21.92 19.15
C PRO A 162 -5.10 22.79 17.91
N ALA A 163 -4.87 24.10 18.03
CA ALA A 163 -5.06 25.05 16.93
C ALA A 163 -4.15 24.77 15.72
N ALA A 164 -2.91 24.30 15.93
CA ALA A 164 -2.03 23.94 14.83
C ALA A 164 -2.55 22.73 14.04
N PHE A 165 -3.13 21.77 14.74
CA PHE A 165 -3.70 20.57 14.13
C PHE A 165 -5.00 20.89 13.37
N TYR A 166 -5.87 21.74 13.92
CA TYR A 166 -7.03 22.25 13.18
C TYR A 166 -6.64 23.11 11.98
N GLY A 167 -5.61 23.93 12.10
CA GLY A 167 -5.06 24.72 10.99
C GLY A 167 -4.53 23.82 9.87
N GLY A 168 -3.80 22.76 10.22
CA GLY A 168 -3.35 21.73 9.28
C GLY A 168 -4.51 21.01 8.59
N ALA A 169 -5.52 20.59 9.36
CA ALA A 169 -6.73 19.95 8.81
C ALA A 169 -7.48 20.89 7.86
N ALA A 170 -7.66 22.16 8.24
CA ALA A 170 -8.30 23.16 7.39
C ALA A 170 -7.49 23.44 6.12
N ALA A 171 -6.16 23.42 6.18
CA ALA A 171 -5.31 23.55 5.00
C ALA A 171 -5.47 22.36 4.06
N PHE A 172 -5.46 21.12 4.57
CA PHE A 172 -5.66 19.93 3.73
C PHE A 172 -7.05 19.88 3.10
N ALA A 173 -8.11 20.14 3.89
CA ALA A 173 -9.47 20.24 3.39
C ALA A 173 -9.64 21.37 2.36
N GLY A 174 -9.00 22.52 2.60
CA GLY A 174 -9.01 23.66 1.70
C GLY A 174 -8.29 23.36 0.38
N LEU A 175 -7.15 22.66 0.43
CA LEU A 175 -6.43 22.21 -0.76
C LEU A 175 -7.26 21.21 -1.57
N GLU A 176 -7.90 20.24 -0.92
CA GLU A 176 -8.79 19.30 -1.60
C GLU A 176 -9.96 20.04 -2.27
N GLY A 177 -10.66 20.89 -1.52
CA GLY A 177 -11.77 21.68 -2.04
C GLY A 177 -11.36 22.58 -3.20
N PHE A 178 -10.18 23.20 -3.12
CA PHE A 178 -9.62 23.99 -4.21
C PHE A 178 -9.38 23.14 -5.47
N LEU A 179 -8.76 21.97 -5.33
CA LEU A 179 -8.47 21.07 -6.44
C LEU A 179 -9.74 20.52 -7.09
N LEU A 180 -10.77 20.20 -6.30
CA LEU A 180 -12.07 19.76 -6.79
C LEU A 180 -12.81 20.88 -7.54
N VAL A 181 -12.94 22.06 -6.92
CA VAL A 181 -13.75 23.17 -7.47
C VAL A 181 -13.13 23.73 -8.75
N ASN A 182 -11.80 23.76 -8.85
CA ASN A 182 -11.10 24.27 -10.03
C ASN A 182 -10.91 23.23 -11.14
N ASN A 183 -11.44 22.00 -10.98
CA ASN A 183 -11.26 20.90 -11.94
C ASN A 183 -9.80 20.76 -12.41
N VAL A 184 -8.86 20.85 -11.48
CA VAL A 184 -7.45 20.67 -11.81
C VAL A 184 -7.29 19.22 -12.23
N GLU A 185 -6.81 18.95 -13.44
CA GLU A 185 -6.61 17.58 -13.94
C GLU A 185 -5.16 17.16 -13.81
N VAL A 186 -4.94 15.87 -13.53
CA VAL A 186 -3.59 15.30 -13.56
C VAL A 186 -3.24 14.96 -15.02
N PRO A 187 -2.23 15.61 -15.63
CA PRO A 187 -2.04 15.63 -17.08
C PRO A 187 -1.72 14.26 -17.70
N PHE A 188 -1.30 13.27 -16.91
CA PHE A 188 -0.96 11.91 -17.35
C PHE A 188 -2.02 10.86 -17.03
N VAL A 189 -3.01 11.17 -16.17
CA VAL A 189 -4.06 10.22 -15.75
C VAL A 189 -5.45 10.63 -16.24
N GLY A 190 -5.65 11.91 -16.61
CA GLY A 190 -6.95 12.43 -17.06
C GLY A 190 -8.04 12.38 -15.98
N LEU A 191 -7.63 12.23 -14.71
CA LEU A 191 -8.49 12.25 -13.54
C LEU A 191 -8.39 13.60 -12.85
N SER A 192 -9.47 14.03 -12.20
CA SER A 192 -9.46 15.19 -11.31
C SER A 192 -8.37 15.01 -10.26
N ALA A 193 -7.44 15.96 -10.19
CA ALA A 193 -6.42 16.07 -9.15
C ALA A 193 -7.05 16.17 -7.76
N GLY A 194 -8.28 16.69 -7.66
CA GLY A 194 -9.08 16.62 -6.44
C GLY A 194 -9.38 15.17 -6.03
N ALA A 195 -9.78 14.32 -6.96
CA ALA A 195 -10.05 12.90 -6.69
C ALA A 195 -8.76 12.12 -6.39
N VAL A 196 -7.66 12.40 -7.12
CA VAL A 196 -6.38 11.70 -6.91
C VAL A 196 -5.70 12.15 -5.62
N ALA A 197 -5.61 13.47 -5.38
CA ALA A 197 -5.04 14.00 -4.15
C ALA A 197 -5.95 13.73 -2.94
N GLY A 198 -7.27 13.64 -3.13
CA GLY A 198 -8.24 13.30 -2.10
C GLY A 198 -7.92 11.95 -1.42
N LEU A 199 -7.35 10.99 -2.14
CA LEU A 199 -6.88 9.71 -1.56
C LEU A 199 -5.83 9.90 -0.46
N LEU A 200 -5.08 11.00 -0.48
CA LEU A 200 -4.09 11.36 0.54
C LEU A 200 -4.61 12.46 1.47
N LEU A 201 -5.24 13.49 0.91
CA LEU A 201 -5.68 14.68 1.63
C LEU A 201 -6.84 14.38 2.59
N VAL A 202 -7.77 13.49 2.23
CA VAL A 202 -8.88 13.12 3.13
C VAL A 202 -8.35 12.39 4.38
N PRO A 203 -7.55 11.32 4.26
CA PRO A 203 -6.95 10.69 5.44
C PRO A 203 -6.10 11.65 6.27
N LEU A 204 -5.31 12.53 5.65
CA LEU A 204 -4.50 13.51 6.38
C LEU A 204 -5.35 14.54 7.12
N THR A 205 -6.43 15.03 6.51
CA THR A 205 -7.39 15.94 7.15
C THR A 205 -8.03 15.29 8.36
N LEU A 206 -8.48 14.03 8.24
CA LEU A 206 -9.08 13.29 9.34
C LEU A 206 -8.08 12.99 10.45
N ALA A 207 -6.85 12.60 10.11
CA ALA A 207 -5.81 12.31 11.09
C ALA A 207 -5.40 13.58 11.86
N THR A 208 -5.17 14.70 11.16
CA THR A 208 -4.81 15.96 11.80
C THR A 208 -5.97 16.59 12.57
N GLY A 209 -7.18 16.58 12.01
CA GLY A 209 -8.38 17.06 12.70
C GLY A 209 -8.69 16.23 13.94
N GLY A 210 -8.60 14.90 13.83
CA GLY A 210 -8.73 13.97 14.95
C GLY A 210 -7.71 14.23 16.04
N ALA A 211 -6.43 14.39 15.69
CA ALA A 211 -5.39 14.78 16.65
C ALA A 211 -5.70 16.11 17.35
N GLY A 212 -6.25 17.09 16.61
CA GLY A 212 -6.72 18.37 17.18
C GLY A 212 -7.86 18.18 18.19
N VAL A 213 -8.85 17.34 17.88
CA VAL A 213 -9.96 17.00 18.78
C VAL A 213 -9.46 16.31 20.04
N LEU A 214 -8.56 15.33 19.90
CA LEU A 214 -7.96 14.62 21.02
C LEU A 214 -7.21 15.58 21.95
N LEU A 215 -6.34 16.43 21.39
CA LEU A 215 -5.59 17.42 22.17
C LEU A 215 -6.51 18.46 22.82
N ALA A 216 -7.59 18.87 22.15
CA ALA A 216 -8.55 19.81 22.70
C ALA A 216 -9.37 19.21 23.84
N SER A 217 -9.75 17.93 23.71
CA SER A 217 -10.51 17.20 24.73
C SER A 217 -9.66 16.82 25.95
N ALA A 218 -8.36 16.61 25.75
CA ALA A 218 -7.42 16.24 26.79
C ALA A 218 -6.93 17.44 27.61
N LYS A 219 -6.98 18.64 27.05
CA LYS A 219 -6.59 19.88 27.72
C LYS A 219 -7.61 20.25 28.80
N LYS A 220 -7.29 19.93 30.06
CA LYS A 220 -8.01 20.37 31.25
C LYS A 220 -7.90 21.88 31.47
#